data_AF-A0A2A9EWV6-F1
#
_entry.id   AF-A0A2A9EWV6-F1
#
_cell.length_a   1.000
_cell.length_b   1.000
_cell.length_c   1.000
_cell.angle_alpha   90.00
_cell.angle_beta   90.00
_cell.angle_gamma   90.00
#
_symmetry.space_group_name_H-M   'P 1'
#
loop_
_entity.id
_entity.type
_entity.pdbx_description
1 polymer ?
#
loop_
_entity_poly.entity_id
_entity_poly.type
_entity_poly.pdbx_seq_one_letter_code
_entity_poly.pdbx_strand_id
1 'polypeptide(L)'
;MCHDRVVHVLLVTADDASADLAALWSGAAPRCTVDGVVLPPPSRTVHPGPDVATAPAGVFVPTTALGLGSVTAPPVPTALARLHEQVGAADLVVVHVAVLDTAALHDGPVAEAARAAAPHAVPVVVLTGEDRTTRRALAAAGVAGAHDVGDPVDPGRVARVARTWCPAPRTDATGPV
;
A
#
# COMPACT_ATOMS: atom_id res chain seq x y z
N MET A 1 -14.40 4.29 30.69
CA MET A 1 -14.79 5.16 29.56
C MET A 1 -13.90 4.83 28.36
N CYS A 2 -14.11 3.70 27.69
CA CYS A 2 -13.41 3.39 26.44
C CYS A 2 -14.08 4.16 25.31
N HIS A 3 -13.35 5.14 24.79
CA HIS A 3 -13.85 6.14 23.86
C HIS A 3 -14.30 5.55 22.54
N ASP A 4 -15.15 6.33 21.89
CA ASP A 4 -15.58 6.21 20.52
C ASP A 4 -14.39 6.36 19.55
N ARG A 5 -13.49 5.37 19.52
CA ARG A 5 -12.30 5.43 18.66
C ARG A 5 -12.73 5.12 17.24
N VAL A 6 -12.64 6.15 16.39
CA VAL A 6 -12.78 6.04 14.95
C VAL A 6 -11.42 5.60 14.39
N VAL A 7 -11.40 4.56 13.56
CA VAL A 7 -10.18 4.09 12.88
C VAL A 7 -9.88 5.00 11.71
N HIS A 8 -8.68 5.59 11.66
CA HIS A 8 -8.25 6.40 10.52
C HIS A 8 -7.53 5.52 9.49
N VAL A 9 -8.09 5.42 8.29
CA VAL A 9 -7.60 4.60 7.19
C VAL A 9 -7.05 5.50 6.10
N LEU A 10 -5.79 5.31 5.74
CA LEU A 10 -5.19 5.94 4.58
C LEU A 10 -5.26 4.99 3.39
N LEU A 11 -6.10 5.29 2.40
CA LEU A 11 -6.27 4.51 1.18
C LEU A 11 -5.34 5.02 0.08
N VAL A 12 -4.41 4.19 -0.34
CA VAL A 12 -3.42 4.47 -1.37
C VAL A 12 -3.78 3.73 -2.66
N THR A 13 -3.91 4.46 -3.77
CA THR A 13 -4.22 3.88 -5.10
C THR A 13 -3.24 4.37 -6.16
N ALA A 14 -3.12 3.63 -7.26
CA ALA A 14 -2.35 4.04 -8.44
C ALA A 14 -3.17 4.90 -9.43
N ASP A 15 -4.49 4.93 -9.26
CA ASP A 15 -5.47 5.54 -10.15
C ASP A 15 -6.63 6.19 -9.37
N ASP A 16 -7.59 6.78 -10.10
CA ASP A 16 -8.75 7.46 -9.54
C ASP A 16 -9.79 6.51 -8.91
N ALA A 17 -9.56 5.19 -8.86
CA ALA A 17 -10.46 4.24 -8.21
C ALA A 17 -10.56 4.41 -6.68
N SER A 18 -9.78 5.35 -6.10
CA SER A 18 -9.77 5.67 -4.67
C SER A 18 -11.16 6.02 -4.13
N ALA A 19 -11.98 6.76 -4.87
CA ALA A 19 -13.28 7.24 -4.37
C ALA A 19 -14.27 6.08 -4.16
N ASP A 20 -14.38 5.17 -5.13
CA ASP A 20 -15.30 4.02 -5.05
C ASP A 20 -14.86 3.04 -3.96
N LEU A 21 -13.55 2.76 -3.86
CA LEU A 21 -13.00 1.91 -2.81
C LEU A 21 -13.17 2.55 -1.42
N ALA A 22 -12.97 3.86 -1.28
CA ALA A 22 -13.21 4.57 -0.03
C ALA A 22 -14.68 4.50 0.38
N ALA A 23 -15.61 4.64 -0.57
CA ALA A 23 -17.05 4.51 -0.31
C ALA A 23 -17.43 3.08 0.13
N LEU A 24 -16.91 2.05 -0.56
CA LEU A 24 -17.13 0.65 -0.21
C LEU A 24 -16.57 0.33 1.19
N TRP A 25 -15.36 0.81 1.49
CA TRP A 25 -14.72 0.62 2.79
C TRP A 25 -15.52 1.30 3.91
N SER A 26 -15.86 2.58 3.74
CA SER A 26 -16.61 3.37 4.72
C SER A 26 -18.01 2.79 4.95
N GLY A 27 -18.68 2.31 3.90
CA GLY A 27 -19.99 1.65 4.02
C GLY A 27 -19.94 0.33 4.80
N ALA A 28 -18.83 -0.39 4.74
CA ALA A 28 -18.65 -1.66 5.45
C ALA A 28 -18.13 -1.49 6.90
N ALA A 29 -17.45 -0.39 7.18
CA ALA A 29 -16.87 -0.07 8.49
C ALA A 29 -17.30 1.35 8.93
N PRO A 30 -18.50 1.51 9.51
CA PRO A 30 -19.09 2.82 9.78
C PRO A 30 -18.36 3.66 10.85
N ARG A 31 -17.36 3.09 11.52
CA ARG A 31 -16.51 3.77 12.51
C ARG A 31 -15.08 3.94 12.02
N CYS A 32 -14.92 4.06 10.70
CA CYS A 32 -13.66 4.47 10.09
C CYS A 32 -13.83 5.79 9.34
N THR A 33 -12.72 6.52 9.23
CA THR A 33 -12.57 7.63 8.28
C THR A 33 -11.56 7.17 7.24
N VAL A 34 -11.84 7.43 5.97
CA VAL A 34 -10.99 7.01 4.86
C VAL A 34 -10.50 8.24 4.10
N ASP A 35 -9.19 8.47 4.16
CA ASP A 35 -8.51 9.51 3.38
C ASP A 35 -7.80 8.89 2.19
N GLY A 36 -8.03 9.44 0.99
CA GLY A 36 -7.44 8.93 -0.25
C GLY A 36 -6.13 9.63 -0.63
N VAL A 37 -5.14 8.83 -1.05
CA VAL A 37 -3.88 9.29 -1.64
C VAL A 37 -3.64 8.55 -2.94
N VAL A 38 -3.51 9.29 -4.03
CA VAL A 38 -3.12 8.72 -5.33
C VAL A 38 -1.61 8.85 -5.47
N LEU A 39 -0.93 7.71 -5.59
CA LEU A 39 0.49 7.66 -5.92
C LEU A 39 0.66 7.39 -7.42
N PRO A 40 1.68 7.98 -8.05
CA PRO A 40 2.00 7.65 -9.42
C PRO A 40 2.33 6.15 -9.53
N PRO A 41 2.02 5.51 -10.67
CA PRO A 41 2.41 4.13 -10.91
C PRO A 41 3.93 3.99 -10.82
N PRO A 42 4.45 2.78 -10.53
CA PRO A 42 5.89 2.55 -10.51
C PRO A 42 6.52 3.03 -11.82
N SER A 43 7.67 3.68 -11.70
CA SER A 43 8.44 4.03 -12.88
C SER A 43 8.91 2.72 -13.49
N ARG A 44 8.25 2.26 -14.57
CA ARG A 44 8.76 1.13 -15.34
C ARG A 44 10.13 1.50 -15.89
N THR A 45 11.19 1.20 -15.14
CA THR A 45 12.47 0.91 -15.76
C THR A 45 12.20 -0.29 -16.63
N VAL A 46 12.08 -0.08 -17.94
CA VAL A 46 12.02 -1.16 -18.92
C VAL A 46 13.24 -2.03 -18.66
N HIS A 47 13.04 -3.15 -17.98
CA HIS A 47 14.00 -4.22 -18.00
C HIS A 47 13.77 -4.91 -19.35
N PRO A 48 14.73 -4.85 -20.29
CA PRO A 48 14.56 -5.57 -21.55
C PRO A 48 14.32 -7.04 -21.20
N GLY A 49 13.20 -7.58 -21.69
CA GLY A 49 12.83 -8.98 -21.47
C GLY A 49 13.86 -9.95 -22.05
N PRO A 50 13.69 -11.26 -21.82
CA PRO A 50 14.63 -12.28 -22.28
C PRO A 50 14.42 -12.57 -23.77
N ASP A 51 14.49 -11.54 -24.61
CA ASP A 51 15.00 -11.74 -25.95
C ASP A 51 16.52 -11.84 -25.82
N VAL A 52 17.12 -12.73 -26.60
CA VAL A 52 18.57 -13.01 -26.61
C VAL A 52 19.31 -11.78 -27.16
N ALA A 53 19.30 -10.69 -26.42
CA ALA A 53 20.17 -9.55 -26.62
C ALA A 53 21.46 -9.88 -25.88
N THR A 54 22.52 -10.13 -26.65
CA THR A 54 23.89 -10.15 -26.16
C THR A 54 24.06 -8.96 -25.22
N ALA A 55 24.19 -9.22 -23.92
CA ALA A 55 24.41 -8.16 -22.95
C ALA A 55 25.64 -7.37 -23.44
N PRO A 56 25.53 -6.04 -23.69
CA PRO A 56 26.73 -5.27 -23.90
C PRO A 56 27.60 -5.50 -22.67
N ALA A 57 28.87 -5.86 -22.88
CA ALA A 57 29.85 -5.98 -21.80
C ALA A 57 30.01 -4.60 -21.16
N GLY A 58 29.11 -4.27 -20.25
CA GLY A 58 29.08 -3.01 -19.53
C GLY A 58 30.08 -3.09 -18.39
N VAL A 59 31.06 -2.19 -18.39
CA VAL A 59 31.91 -1.98 -17.23
C VAL A 59 31.08 -1.21 -16.21
N PHE A 60 30.83 -1.81 -15.05
CA PHE A 60 30.28 -1.08 -13.91
C PHE A 60 31.37 -0.13 -13.40
N VAL A 61 31.19 1.16 -13.65
CA VAL A 61 32.06 2.20 -13.11
C VAL A 61 31.37 2.80 -11.89
N PRO A 62 31.92 2.63 -10.68
CA PRO A 62 31.39 3.31 -9.49
C PRO A 62 31.39 4.82 -9.75
N THR A 63 30.31 5.51 -9.40
CA THR A 63 30.24 6.98 -9.51
C THR A 63 31.37 7.68 -8.75
N THR A 64 31.85 7.08 -7.67
CA THR A 64 33.05 7.51 -6.94
C THR A 64 34.32 7.46 -7.78
N ALA A 65 34.46 6.49 -8.70
CA ALA A 65 35.59 6.40 -9.62
C ALA A 65 35.57 7.51 -10.68
N LEU A 66 34.40 8.13 -10.92
CA LEU A 66 34.23 9.32 -11.76
C LEU A 66 34.40 10.64 -10.99
N GLY A 67 34.78 10.59 -9.70
CA GLY A 67 34.91 11.77 -8.85
C GLY A 67 33.56 12.40 -8.47
N LEU A 68 32.44 11.74 -8.73
CA LEU A 68 31.11 12.21 -8.37
C LEU A 68 30.83 11.82 -6.91
N GLY A 69 31.06 12.76 -5.99
CA GLY A 69 30.91 12.57 -4.55
C GLY A 69 29.48 12.70 -4.02
N SER A 70 28.58 13.32 -4.78
CA SER A 70 27.15 13.41 -4.44
C SER A 70 26.31 13.62 -5.68
N VAL A 71 25.34 12.74 -5.90
CA VAL A 71 24.23 13.03 -6.82
C VAL A 71 23.20 13.80 -5.98
N THR A 72 22.82 14.99 -6.43
CA THR A 72 21.69 15.71 -5.81
C THR A 72 20.47 14.83 -5.97
N ALA A 73 19.86 14.42 -4.85
CA ALA A 73 18.65 13.62 -4.92
C ALA A 73 17.58 14.39 -5.71
N PRO A 74 16.88 13.75 -6.66
CA PRO A 74 15.76 14.39 -7.33
C PRO A 74 14.72 14.82 -6.28
N PRO A 75 13.98 15.91 -6.53
CA PRO A 75 12.92 16.33 -5.62
C PRO A 75 11.92 15.20 -5.44
N VAL A 76 11.55 14.94 -4.18
CA VAL A 76 10.54 13.94 -3.83
C VAL A 76 9.20 14.35 -4.46
N PRO A 77 8.51 13.45 -5.19
CA PRO A 77 7.19 13.76 -5.74
C PRO A 77 6.22 14.21 -4.63
N THR A 78 5.42 15.25 -4.89
CA THR A 78 4.49 15.84 -3.90
C THR A 78 3.56 14.80 -3.27
N ALA A 79 3.09 13.83 -4.07
CA ALA A 79 2.23 12.75 -3.58
C ALA A 79 2.92 11.87 -2.52
N LEU A 80 4.22 11.61 -2.70
CA LEU A 80 5.01 10.83 -1.75
C LEU A 80 5.29 11.64 -0.47
N ALA A 81 5.59 12.93 -0.58
CA ALA A 81 5.72 13.80 0.58
C ALA A 81 4.42 13.84 1.41
N ARG A 82 3.27 13.92 0.73
CA ARG A 82 1.95 13.90 1.37
C ARG A 82 1.65 12.57 2.07
N LEU A 83 2.00 11.44 1.44
CA LEU A 83 1.92 10.12 2.05
C LEU A 83 2.69 10.08 3.37
N HIS A 84 3.96 10.52 3.36
CA HIS A 84 4.79 10.56 4.56
C HIS A 84 4.20 11.42 5.68
N GLU A 85 3.59 12.55 5.34
CA GLU A 85 2.92 13.43 6.32
C GLU A 85 1.68 12.78 6.94
N GLN A 86 0.86 12.11 6.12
CA GLN A 86 -0.43 11.56 6.55
C GLN A 86 -0.31 10.22 7.28
N VAL A 87 0.67 9.38 6.92
CA VAL A 87 0.82 8.04 7.49
C VAL A 87 1.01 8.06 9.00
N GLY A 88 1.71 9.07 9.55
CA GLY A 88 1.92 9.19 11.00
C GLY A 88 0.62 9.40 11.81
N ALA A 89 -0.46 9.81 11.16
CA ALA A 89 -1.78 9.98 11.77
C ALA A 89 -2.76 8.82 11.44
N ALA A 90 -2.36 7.85 10.62
CA ALA A 90 -3.21 6.73 10.24
C ALA A 90 -3.10 5.58 11.27
N ASP A 91 -4.22 4.90 11.52
CA ASP A 91 -4.25 3.64 12.27
C ASP A 91 -3.99 2.44 11.34
N LEU A 92 -4.24 2.62 10.03
CA LEU A 92 -4.12 1.59 9.00
C LEU A 92 -3.81 2.22 7.64
N VAL A 93 -2.88 1.64 6.88
CA VAL A 93 -2.69 1.97 5.47
C VAL A 93 -3.22 0.83 4.61
N VAL A 94 -4.07 1.16 3.65
CA VAL A 94 -4.65 0.21 2.68
C VAL A 94 -4.14 0.60 1.31
N VAL A 95 -3.52 -0.34 0.58
CA VAL A 95 -3.01 -0.10 -0.77
C VAL A 95 -3.82 -0.93 -1.76
N HIS A 96 -4.33 -0.33 -2.82
CA HIS A 96 -4.97 -1.06 -3.91
C HIS A 96 -4.06 -1.15 -5.14
N VAL A 97 -3.86 -2.36 -5.66
CA VAL A 97 -3.14 -2.64 -6.91
C VAL A 97 -3.88 -3.69 -7.72
N ALA A 98 -3.77 -3.67 -9.05
CA ALA A 98 -4.42 -4.70 -9.87
C ALA A 98 -3.77 -6.08 -9.69
N VAL A 99 -2.43 -6.12 -9.68
CA VAL A 99 -1.64 -7.34 -9.50
C VAL A 99 -0.59 -7.09 -8.42
N LEU A 100 -0.54 -7.95 -7.42
CA LEU A 100 0.48 -7.96 -6.39
C LEU A 100 1.50 -9.05 -6.72
N ASP A 101 2.69 -8.64 -7.14
CA ASP A 101 3.81 -9.53 -7.43
C ASP A 101 5.10 -9.06 -6.71
N THR A 102 6.20 -9.80 -6.91
CA THR A 102 7.50 -9.44 -6.31
C THR A 102 7.97 -8.04 -6.72
N ALA A 103 7.67 -7.58 -7.94
CA ALA A 103 8.08 -6.25 -8.37
C ALA A 103 7.32 -5.16 -7.62
N ALA A 104 6.01 -5.33 -7.45
CA ALA A 104 5.17 -4.41 -6.68
C ALA A 104 5.58 -4.28 -5.20
N LEU A 105 6.19 -5.34 -4.63
CA LEU A 105 6.72 -5.30 -3.25
C LEU A 105 8.00 -4.48 -3.10
N HIS A 106 8.75 -4.26 -4.19
CA HIS A 106 10.02 -3.55 -4.17
C HIS A 106 9.92 -2.13 -4.75
N ASP A 107 8.98 -1.91 -5.67
CA ASP A 107 8.74 -0.62 -6.30
C ASP A 107 7.25 -0.34 -6.49
N GLY A 108 6.88 0.94 -6.48
CA GLY A 108 5.51 1.41 -6.64
C GLY A 108 4.73 1.59 -5.32
N PRO A 109 3.40 1.75 -5.40
CA PRO A 109 2.58 2.19 -4.27
C PRO A 109 2.69 1.34 -3.00
N VAL A 110 2.82 0.02 -3.14
CA VAL A 110 2.95 -0.90 -1.98
C VAL A 110 4.30 -0.68 -1.28
N ALA A 111 5.39 -0.63 -2.04
CA ALA A 111 6.72 -0.40 -1.49
C ALA A 111 6.86 0.98 -0.85
N GLU A 112 6.28 2.03 -1.45
CA GLU A 112 6.27 3.38 -0.90
C GLU A 112 5.43 3.48 0.38
N ALA A 113 4.23 2.88 0.40
CA ALA A 113 3.39 2.82 1.59
C ALA A 113 4.08 2.08 2.75
N ALA A 114 4.68 0.92 2.48
CA ALA A 114 5.41 0.16 3.50
C ALA A 114 6.61 0.95 4.06
N ARG A 115 7.38 1.63 3.21
CA ARG A 115 8.48 2.50 3.64
C ARG A 115 8.01 3.69 4.47
N ALA A 116 6.90 4.31 4.08
CA ALA A 116 6.31 5.44 4.82
C ALA A 116 5.72 5.02 6.18
N ALA A 117 5.15 3.81 6.27
CA ALA A 117 4.49 3.30 7.47
C ALA A 117 5.44 2.71 8.52
N ALA A 118 6.59 2.17 8.09
CA ALA A 118 7.54 1.52 8.99
C ALA A 118 7.98 2.37 10.20
N PRO A 119 8.32 3.68 10.07
CA PRO A 119 8.71 4.51 11.21
C PRO A 119 7.61 4.70 12.26
N HIS A 120 6.35 4.53 11.87
CA HIS A 120 5.17 4.75 12.71
C HIS A 120 4.55 3.45 13.22
N ALA A 121 5.12 2.29 12.84
CA ALA A 121 4.55 0.96 13.11
C ALA A 121 3.08 0.82 12.68
N VAL A 122 2.68 1.53 11.62
CA VAL A 122 1.32 1.47 11.07
C VAL A 122 1.21 0.24 10.16
N PRO A 123 0.21 -0.63 10.35
CA PRO A 123 0.03 -1.81 9.50
C PRO A 123 -0.32 -1.41 8.07
N VAL A 124 0.30 -2.10 7.10
CA VAL A 124 0.01 -1.95 5.67
C VAL A 124 -0.71 -3.20 5.15
N VAL A 125 -1.86 -3.01 4.53
CA VAL A 125 -2.69 -4.07 3.97
C VAL A 125 -2.92 -3.82 2.49
N VAL A 126 -2.79 -4.86 1.67
CA VAL A 126 -2.96 -4.76 0.21
C VAL A 126 -4.29 -5.37 -0.21
N LEU A 127 -5.08 -4.61 -0.97
CA LEU A 127 -6.19 -5.11 -1.77
C LEU A 127 -5.68 -5.35 -3.20
N THR A 128 -5.86 -6.55 -3.73
CA THR A 128 -5.36 -6.89 -5.07
C THR A 128 -6.39 -7.62 -5.91
N GLY A 129 -6.38 -7.42 -7.24
CA GLY A 129 -7.16 -8.23 -8.17
C GLY A 129 -6.57 -9.64 -8.36
N GLU A 130 -5.24 -9.76 -8.22
CA GLU A 130 -4.50 -11.02 -8.31
C GLU A 130 -3.29 -11.01 -7.34
N ASP A 131 -3.13 -12.03 -6.50
CA ASP A 131 -1.96 -12.20 -5.62
C ASP A 131 -1.01 -13.28 -6.17
N ARG A 132 0.20 -12.86 -6.54
CA ARG A 132 1.30 -13.72 -7.02
C ARG A 132 2.44 -13.83 -6.02
N THR A 133 2.23 -13.38 -4.79
CA THR A 133 3.27 -13.35 -3.76
C THR A 133 3.18 -14.54 -2.81
N THR A 134 4.15 -14.63 -1.90
CA THR A 134 4.11 -15.58 -0.78
C THR A 134 4.03 -14.79 0.53
N ARG A 135 3.48 -15.41 1.59
CA ARG A 135 3.46 -14.79 2.93
C ARG A 135 4.84 -14.33 3.41
N ARG A 136 5.89 -15.07 3.04
CA ARG A 136 7.28 -14.71 3.38
C ARG A 136 7.72 -13.45 2.65
N ALA A 137 7.35 -13.29 1.38
CA ALA A 137 7.64 -12.08 0.61
C ALA A 137 6.90 -10.86 1.20
N LEU A 138 5.62 -11.02 1.56
CA LEU A 138 4.84 -9.97 2.22
C LEU A 138 5.47 -9.52 3.54
N ALA A 139 5.82 -10.47 4.41
CA ALA A 139 6.45 -10.16 5.69
C ALA A 139 7.81 -9.46 5.51
N ALA A 140 8.61 -9.89 4.54
CA ALA A 140 9.89 -9.25 4.22
C ALA A 140 9.72 -7.82 3.67
N ALA A 141 8.60 -7.54 3.00
CA ALA A 141 8.24 -6.22 2.51
C ALA A 141 7.55 -5.33 3.55
N GLY A 142 7.33 -5.82 4.78
CA GLY A 142 6.61 -5.06 5.82
C GLY A 142 5.09 -4.98 5.61
N VAL A 143 4.52 -5.87 4.79
CA VAL A 143 3.08 -5.94 4.53
C VAL A 143 2.41 -6.89 5.52
N ALA A 144 1.40 -6.39 6.23
CA ALA A 144 0.67 -7.14 7.26
C ALA A 144 -0.30 -8.18 6.66
N GLY A 145 -0.84 -7.94 5.47
CA GLY A 145 -1.71 -8.87 4.77
C GLY A 145 -2.03 -8.44 3.34
N ALA A 146 -2.35 -9.41 2.51
CA ALA A 146 -2.87 -9.20 1.15
C ALA A 146 -4.22 -9.90 1.00
N HIS A 147 -5.15 -9.25 0.31
CA HIS A 147 -6.50 -9.73 0.11
C HIS A 147 -6.90 -9.60 -1.35
N ASP A 148 -7.19 -10.74 -1.97
CA ASP A 148 -7.80 -10.79 -3.29
C ASP A 148 -9.23 -10.23 -3.23
N VAL A 149 -9.46 -9.13 -3.93
CA VAL A 149 -10.77 -8.49 -4.11
C VAL A 149 -11.33 -8.67 -5.52
N GLY A 150 -10.64 -9.40 -6.39
CA GLY A 150 -11.03 -9.66 -7.77
C GLY A 150 -10.78 -8.49 -8.73
N ASP A 151 -10.78 -8.83 -10.03
CA ASP A 151 -10.79 -7.87 -11.15
C ASP A 151 -11.91 -8.28 -12.12
N PRO A 152 -13.05 -7.55 -12.17
CA PRO A 152 -13.33 -6.31 -11.45
C PRO A 152 -13.50 -6.51 -9.93
N VAL A 153 -13.31 -5.44 -9.17
CA VAL A 153 -13.42 -5.42 -7.70
C VAL A 153 -14.80 -5.92 -7.24
N ASP A 154 -14.80 -6.92 -6.35
CA ASP A 154 -15.98 -7.47 -5.67
C ASP A 154 -16.25 -6.69 -4.37
N PRO A 155 -17.35 -5.91 -4.28
CA PRO A 155 -17.72 -5.15 -3.09
C PRO A 155 -17.85 -5.99 -1.82
N GLY A 156 -18.30 -7.24 -1.95
CA GLY A 156 -18.48 -8.15 -0.81
C GLY A 156 -17.14 -8.59 -0.20
N ARG A 157 -16.10 -8.72 -1.03
CA ARG A 157 -14.73 -9.01 -0.57
C ARG A 157 -14.12 -7.80 0.12
N VAL A 158 -14.20 -6.61 -0.49
CA VAL A 158 -13.75 -5.35 0.13
C VAL A 158 -14.42 -5.15 1.49
N ALA A 159 -15.74 -5.34 1.57
CA ALA A 159 -16.49 -5.18 2.81
C ALA A 159 -16.07 -6.17 3.90
N ARG A 160 -15.70 -7.40 3.54
CA ARG A 160 -15.17 -8.39 4.49
C ARG A 160 -13.82 -7.93 5.05
N VAL A 161 -12.92 -7.47 4.18
CA VAL A 161 -11.60 -6.97 4.59
C VAL A 161 -11.75 -5.76 5.50
N ALA A 162 -12.59 -4.79 5.13
CA ALA A 162 -12.87 -3.61 5.95
C ALA A 162 -13.34 -4.00 7.36
N ARG A 163 -14.26 -4.96 7.49
CA ARG A 163 -14.71 -5.45 8.81
C ARG A 163 -13.64 -6.20 9.60
N THR A 164 -12.70 -6.85 8.94
CA THR A 164 -11.57 -7.53 9.59
C THR A 164 -10.61 -6.52 10.21
N TRP A 165 -10.31 -5.44 9.49
CA TRP A 165 -9.31 -4.44 9.92
C TRP A 165 -9.92 -3.27 10.71
N CYS A 166 -11.22 -3.04 10.59
CA CYS A 166 -11.99 -2.03 11.32
C CYS A 166 -13.20 -2.71 12.00
N PRO A 167 -12.98 -3.60 12.99
CA PRO A 167 -14.06 -4.34 13.61
C PRO A 167 -15.02 -3.40 14.35
N ALA A 168 -16.31 -3.68 14.26
CA ALA A 168 -17.29 -3.03 15.12
C ALA A 168 -16.99 -3.39 16.59
N PRO A 169 -17.22 -2.46 17.54
CA PRO A 169 -17.09 -2.80 18.94
C PRO A 169 -18.00 -3.97 19.27
N ARG A 170 -17.49 -4.88 20.10
CA ARG A 170 -18.32 -5.93 20.66
C ARG A 170 -19.40 -5.26 21.50
N THR A 171 -20.65 -5.29 21.05
CA THR A 171 -21.78 -4.96 21.90
C THR A 171 -21.84 -6.08 22.92
N ASP A 172 -21.27 -5.89 24.10
CA ASP A 172 -21.52 -6.80 25.21
C ASP A 172 -23.03 -6.76 25.47
N ALA A 173 -23.70 -7.83 25.07
CA ALA A 173 -25.08 -8.10 25.43
C ALA A 173 -25.11 -8.45 26.93
N THR A 174 -24.84 -7.46 27.78
CA THR A 174 -25.29 -7.49 29.18
C THR A 174 -26.74 -7.06 29.16
N GLY A 175 -27.62 -7.96 28.70
CA GLY A 175 -29.03 -7.87 29.04
C GLY A 175 -29.17 -8.03 30.56
N PRO A 176 -30.05 -7.27 31.23
CA PRO A 176 -30.35 -7.51 32.63
C PRO A 176 -30.96 -8.91 32.78
N VAL A 177 -30.54 -9.58 33.85
CA VAL A 177 -30.90 -10.96 34.27
C VAL A 177 -32.40 -11.18 34.30
#